data_AF-A0A6G4VBW8-F1
#
_entry.id   AF-A0A6G4VBW8-F1
#
_cell.length_a   1.000
_cell.length_b   1.000
_cell.length_c   1.000
_cell.angle_alpha   90.00
_cell.angle_beta   90.00
_cell.angle_gamma   90.00
#
_symmetry.space_group_name_H-M   'P 1'
#
loop_
_entity.id
_entity.type
_entity.pdbx_description
1 polymer ?
#
loop_
_entity_poly.entity_id
_entity_poly.type
_entity_poly.pdbx_seq_one_letter_code
_entity_poly.pdbx_strand_id
1 'polypeptide(L)'
;MSKTTVREGVSVGQARADAPPRSVGGSRAFALLLVITGAAGLLASWVITIDKFKLLEDPNFTPGCSLNPVVSCGNIMKSDQASAFGFPNPMLGLVTYAIVIGVGMSLLGRATFPRWYWLTFNAGTLFGVGFCTWLMYQSLYNINSLCLWCCLAWVATIVMFWSVTAFNVRQGFLPAPDWLKGFFGEFAWVLPVLHIGIIGMLILTRWWDFWTS
;
A
#
# COMPACT_ATOMS: atom_id res chain seq x y z
N MET A 1 8.15 -44.45 -61.51
CA MET A 1 6.81 -43.92 -61.16
C MET A 1 6.33 -44.70 -59.92
N SER A 2 6.31 -44.07 -58.74
CA SER A 2 5.09 -43.63 -58.02
C SER A 2 4.17 -44.83 -57.70
N LYS A 3 3.87 -45.25 -56.46
CA LYS A 3 3.47 -44.63 -55.18
C LYS A 3 3.32 -45.80 -54.18
N THR A 4 3.20 -45.72 -52.85
CA THR A 4 3.36 -44.71 -51.80
C THR A 4 3.21 -45.51 -50.50
N THR A 5 4.11 -45.24 -49.56
CA THR A 5 4.12 -45.73 -48.18
C THR A 5 2.97 -45.17 -47.35
N VAL A 6 2.51 -46.00 -46.40
CA VAL A 6 2.04 -45.70 -45.03
C VAL A 6 1.44 -44.31 -44.77
N ARG A 7 0.16 -44.29 -44.38
CA ARG A 7 -0.41 -43.20 -43.56
C ARG A 7 -1.24 -43.77 -42.43
N GLU A 8 -0.58 -44.10 -41.33
CA GLU A 8 -1.16 -44.00 -40.00
C GLU A 8 -0.43 -42.86 -39.28
N GLY A 9 -1.19 -41.85 -38.90
CA GLY A 9 -0.70 -40.67 -38.20
C GLY A 9 -1.89 -40.02 -37.51
N VAL A 10 -2.37 -40.69 -36.46
CA VAL A 10 -3.30 -40.12 -35.49
C VAL A 10 -2.61 -38.89 -34.89
N SER A 11 -3.09 -37.70 -35.23
CA SER A 11 -2.67 -36.47 -34.56
C SER A 11 -3.26 -36.48 -33.15
N VAL A 12 -2.50 -36.99 -32.18
CA VAL A 12 -2.79 -36.78 -30.77
C VAL A 12 -2.65 -35.28 -30.52
N GLY A 13 -3.79 -34.60 -30.44
CA GLY A 13 -3.85 -33.21 -29.97
C GLY A 13 -3.14 -33.16 -28.63
N GLN A 14 -2.03 -32.41 -28.59
CA GLN A 14 -1.38 -32.05 -27.34
C GLN A 14 -2.40 -31.26 -26.52
N ALA A 15 -3.10 -31.97 -25.63
CA ALA A 15 -3.75 -31.37 -24.48
C ALA A 15 -2.65 -30.57 -23.78
N ARG A 16 -2.77 -29.24 -23.86
CA ARG A 16 -1.91 -28.29 -23.19
C ARG A 16 -2.10 -28.56 -21.71
N ALA A 17 -1.29 -29.45 -21.15
CA ALA A 17 -1.31 -29.78 -19.74
C ALA A 17 -1.24 -28.46 -18.98
N ASP A 18 -2.27 -28.18 -18.19
CA ASP A 18 -2.36 -27.02 -17.32
C ASP A 18 -1.18 -27.07 -16.35
N ALA A 19 -0.07 -26.44 -16.75
CA ALA A 19 1.08 -26.26 -15.88
C ALA A 19 0.56 -25.57 -14.61
N PRO A 20 0.88 -26.08 -13.41
CA PRO A 20 0.36 -25.51 -12.18
C PRO A 20 0.67 -24.02 -12.16
N PRO A 21 -0.28 -23.16 -11.75
CA PRO A 21 -0.11 -21.72 -11.81
C PRO A 21 1.17 -21.34 -11.07
N ARG A 22 2.11 -20.70 -11.79
CA ARG A 22 3.42 -20.30 -11.26
C ARG A 22 3.24 -19.56 -9.92
N SER A 23 3.63 -20.21 -8.83
CA SER A 23 3.68 -19.59 -7.51
C SER A 23 5.06 -18.95 -7.30
N VAL A 24 5.07 -17.76 -6.71
CA VAL A 24 6.29 -16.99 -6.51
C VAL A 24 6.34 -16.50 -5.08
N GLY A 25 7.49 -16.72 -4.42
CA GLY A 25 7.81 -16.16 -3.10
C GLY A 25 8.58 -14.84 -3.23
N GLY A 26 8.71 -14.13 -2.12
CA GLY A 26 9.42 -12.86 -2.03
C GLY A 26 10.85 -13.05 -1.52
N SER A 27 11.72 -12.05 -1.77
CA SER A 27 13.00 -11.98 -1.07
C SER A 27 12.79 -11.68 0.41
N ARG A 28 13.75 -12.05 1.26
CA ARG A 28 13.70 -11.71 2.70
C ARG A 28 13.58 -10.21 2.94
N ALA A 29 14.27 -9.40 2.13
CA ALA A 29 14.21 -7.95 2.20
C ALA A 29 12.80 -7.43 1.90
N PHE A 30 12.13 -7.95 0.87
CA PHE A 30 10.75 -7.59 0.54
C PHE A 30 9.77 -8.01 1.64
N ALA A 31 9.94 -9.22 2.18
CA ALA A 31 9.13 -9.70 3.29
C ALA A 31 9.27 -8.81 4.54
N LEU A 32 10.49 -8.45 4.92
CA LEU A 32 10.75 -7.52 6.02
C LEU A 32 10.16 -6.13 5.76
N LEU A 33 10.24 -5.63 4.53
CA LEU A 33 9.62 -4.36 4.17
C LEU A 33 8.10 -4.39 4.39
N LEU A 34 7.41 -5.46 3.98
CA LEU A 34 5.97 -5.62 4.24
C LEU A 34 5.67 -5.68 5.74
N VAL A 35 6.47 -6.41 6.52
CA VAL A 35 6.29 -6.47 7.97
C VAL A 35 6.50 -5.11 8.62
N ILE A 36 7.56 -4.37 8.24
CA ILE A 36 7.87 -3.05 8.82
C ILE A 36 6.81 -2.02 8.45
N THR A 37 6.44 -1.93 7.16
CA THR A 37 5.39 -1.00 6.69
C THR A 37 4.02 -1.37 7.28
N GLY A 38 3.69 -2.66 7.34
CA GLY A 38 2.49 -3.15 8.02
C GLY A 38 2.49 -2.80 9.51
N ALA A 39 3.59 -3.02 10.22
CA ALA A 39 3.71 -2.68 11.65
C ALA A 39 3.60 -1.17 11.91
N ALA A 40 4.22 -0.34 11.07
CA ALA A 40 4.10 1.11 11.17
C ALA A 40 2.67 1.60 10.95
N GLY A 41 1.99 1.08 9.92
CA GLY A 41 0.58 1.40 9.64
C GLY A 41 -0.37 0.88 10.73
N LEU A 42 -0.11 -0.32 11.25
CA LEU A 42 -0.87 -0.91 12.36
C LEU A 42 -0.71 -0.06 13.62
N LEU A 43 0.52 0.35 13.96
CA LEU A 43 0.79 1.22 15.10
C LEU A 43 0.05 2.55 14.97
N ALA A 44 0.15 3.21 13.80
CA ALA A 44 -0.59 4.44 13.55
C ALA A 44 -2.10 4.25 13.73
N SER A 45 -2.67 3.20 13.13
CA SER A 45 -4.09 2.88 13.22
C SER A 45 -4.54 2.58 14.66
N TRP A 46 -3.70 1.87 15.42
CA TRP A 46 -3.95 1.53 16.82
C TRP A 46 -3.99 2.77 17.70
N VAL A 47 -2.98 3.64 17.60
CA VAL A 47 -2.92 4.88 18.39
C VAL A 47 -4.08 5.81 18.04
N ILE A 48 -4.38 6.02 16.75
CA ILE A 48 -5.50 6.87 16.34
C ILE A 48 -6.83 6.31 16.88
N THR A 49 -7.00 4.99 16.89
CA THR A 49 -8.22 4.36 17.42
C THR A 49 -8.37 4.61 18.93
N ILE A 50 -7.29 4.43 19.70
CA ILE A 50 -7.29 4.72 21.14
C ILE A 50 -7.59 6.20 21.41
N ASP A 51 -6.93 7.11 20.69
CA ASP A 51 -7.12 8.55 20.88
C ASP A 51 -8.55 8.97 20.51
N LYS A 52 -9.16 8.33 19.50
CA LYS A 52 -10.56 8.57 19.15
C LYS A 52 -11.51 8.08 20.24
N PHE A 53 -11.26 6.95 20.88
CA PHE A 53 -12.08 6.50 22.02
C PHE A 53 -11.97 7.45 23.21
N LYS A 54 -10.75 7.89 23.57
CA LYS A 54 -10.55 8.86 24.64
C LYS A 54 -11.26 10.20 24.36
N LEU A 55 -11.27 10.62 23.10
CA LEU A 55 -11.97 11.84 22.68
C LEU A 55 -13.51 11.72 22.75
N LEU A 56 -14.04 10.50 22.62
CA LEU A 56 -15.46 10.22 22.81
C LEU A 56 -15.84 10.20 24.31
N GLU A 57 -14.91 9.80 25.18
CA GLU A 57 -15.09 9.82 26.64
C GLU A 57 -14.93 11.24 27.22
N ASP A 58 -13.93 11.98 26.75
CA ASP A 58 -13.66 13.37 27.13
C ASP A 58 -13.40 14.23 25.88
N PRO A 59 -14.36 15.10 25.49
CA PRO A 59 -14.21 16.00 24.35
C PRO A 59 -13.06 17.00 24.44
N ASN A 60 -12.53 17.24 25.67
CA ASN A 60 -11.40 18.10 25.95
C ASN A 60 -10.05 17.35 25.93
N PHE A 61 -10.05 16.04 25.69
CA PHE A 61 -8.83 15.26 25.54
C PHE A 61 -8.00 15.79 24.35
N THR A 62 -6.74 16.14 24.62
CA THR A 62 -5.78 16.55 23.60
C THR A 62 -4.91 15.36 23.19
N PRO A 63 -5.05 14.82 21.96
CA PRO A 63 -4.21 13.73 21.47
C PRO A 63 -2.74 14.12 21.48
N GLY A 64 -1.84 13.18 21.79
CA GLY A 64 -0.40 13.46 21.95
C GLY A 64 0.31 13.98 20.69
N CYS A 65 -0.31 13.81 19.52
CA CYS A 65 0.17 14.35 18.24
C CYS A 65 -0.48 15.70 17.85
N SER A 66 -1.27 16.31 18.74
CA SER A 66 -1.83 17.66 18.54
C SER A 66 -0.91 18.69 19.18
N LEU A 67 0.08 19.15 18.41
CA LEU A 67 1.15 20.03 18.89
C LEU A 67 0.85 21.51 18.66
N ASN A 68 0.16 21.82 17.57
CA ASN A 68 -0.22 23.19 17.20
C ASN A 68 -1.50 23.17 16.33
N PRO A 69 -2.10 24.32 15.99
CA PRO A 69 -3.34 24.36 15.21
C PRO A 69 -3.23 23.71 13.82
N VAL A 70 -2.03 23.72 13.23
CA VAL A 70 -1.75 23.08 11.93
C VAL A 70 -1.56 21.57 12.10
N VAL A 71 -0.80 21.12 13.08
CA VAL A 71 -0.50 19.73 13.40
C VAL A 71 -1.43 19.29 14.55
N SER A 72 -2.69 19.05 14.20
CA SER A 72 -3.77 18.69 15.13
C SER A 72 -4.49 17.42 14.68
N CYS A 73 -4.14 16.31 15.33
CA CYS A 73 -4.85 15.05 15.16
C CYS A 73 -6.30 15.14 15.63
N GLY A 74 -6.57 15.96 16.67
CA GLY A 74 -7.91 16.16 17.21
C GLY A 74 -8.88 16.72 16.16
N ASN A 75 -8.46 17.75 15.41
CA ASN A 75 -9.29 18.36 14.35
C ASN A 75 -9.66 17.34 13.27
N ILE A 76 -8.70 16.51 12.87
CA ILE A 76 -8.91 15.46 11.87
C ILE A 76 -9.85 14.38 12.41
N MET A 77 -9.69 13.95 13.66
CA MET A 77 -10.54 12.89 14.24
C MET A 77 -11.99 13.31 14.44
N LYS A 78 -12.26 14.61 14.64
CA LYS A 78 -13.61 15.19 14.76
C LYS A 78 -14.29 15.42 13.41
N SER A 79 -13.56 15.34 12.30
CA SER A 79 -14.12 15.55 10.96
C SER A 79 -14.98 14.36 10.47
N ASP A 80 -15.96 14.63 9.62
CA ASP A 80 -16.80 13.60 8.99
C ASP A 80 -15.98 12.64 8.12
N GLN A 81 -14.90 13.14 7.53
CA GLN A 81 -14.00 12.36 6.68
C GLN A 81 -13.26 11.28 7.46
N ALA A 82 -13.16 11.38 8.80
CA ALA A 82 -12.59 10.35 9.65
C ALA A 82 -13.44 9.07 9.75
N SER A 83 -14.66 9.09 9.20
CA SER A 83 -15.57 7.94 9.11
C SER A 83 -16.19 7.81 7.72
N ALA A 84 -15.36 7.77 6.68
CA ALA A 84 -15.79 7.79 5.28
C ALA A 84 -16.69 6.60 4.89
N PHE A 85 -16.55 5.46 5.58
CA PHE A 85 -17.31 4.24 5.34
C PHE A 85 -18.37 3.95 6.41
N GLY A 86 -18.74 4.96 7.21
CA GLY A 86 -19.69 4.81 8.33
C GLY A 86 -19.09 4.24 9.62
N PHE A 87 -17.79 3.92 9.61
CA PHE A 87 -17.01 3.54 10.78
C PHE A 87 -15.66 4.28 10.78
N PRO A 88 -14.95 4.39 11.91
CA PRO A 88 -13.67 5.08 11.95
C PRO A 88 -12.66 4.46 10.99
N ASN A 89 -12.14 5.27 10.05
CA ASN A 89 -11.12 4.86 9.10
C ASN A 89 -9.92 4.10 9.71
N PRO A 90 -9.38 4.46 10.90
CA PRO A 90 -8.29 3.69 11.51
C PRO A 90 -8.66 2.23 11.80
N MET A 91 -9.94 1.87 11.97
CA MET A 91 -10.33 0.46 12.10
C MET A 91 -10.13 -0.33 10.81
N LEU A 92 -10.33 0.30 9.64
CA LEU A 92 -9.95 -0.30 8.35
C LEU A 92 -8.45 -0.61 8.35
N GLY A 93 -7.65 0.37 8.78
CA GLY A 93 -6.21 0.25 8.91
C GLY A 93 -5.77 -0.93 9.77
N LEU A 94 -6.40 -1.13 10.94
CA LEU A 94 -6.12 -2.26 11.82
C LEU A 94 -6.22 -3.60 11.10
N VAL A 95 -7.30 -3.80 10.34
CA VAL A 95 -7.53 -5.04 9.59
C VAL A 95 -6.55 -5.17 8.43
N THR A 96 -6.43 -4.13 7.60
CA THR A 96 -5.62 -4.20 6.37
C THR A 96 -4.12 -4.34 6.67
N TYR A 97 -3.60 -3.61 7.66
CA TYR A 97 -2.19 -3.69 8.01
C TYR A 97 -1.84 -5.00 8.72
N ALA A 98 -2.75 -5.56 9.53
CA ALA A 98 -2.56 -6.90 10.10
C ALA A 98 -2.45 -7.97 9.01
N ILE A 99 -3.29 -7.89 7.97
CA ILE A 99 -3.19 -8.79 6.81
C ILE A 99 -1.83 -8.64 6.13
N VAL A 100 -1.36 -7.42 5.89
CA VAL A 100 -0.04 -7.15 5.29
C VAL A 100 1.10 -7.79 6.08
N ILE A 101 1.07 -7.66 7.42
CA ILE A 101 2.05 -8.32 8.30
C ILE A 101 1.97 -9.84 8.11
N GLY A 102 0.76 -10.41 8.08
CA GLY A 102 0.54 -11.83 7.82
C GLY A 102 1.14 -12.31 6.49
N VAL A 103 1.00 -11.51 5.42
CA VAL A 103 1.65 -11.79 4.13
C VAL A 103 3.16 -11.75 4.27
N GLY A 104 3.71 -10.69 4.88
CA GLY A 104 5.15 -10.55 5.11
C GLY A 104 5.75 -11.71 5.90
N MET A 105 5.11 -12.11 7.00
CA MET A 105 5.52 -13.26 7.82
C MET A 105 5.44 -14.58 7.05
N SER A 106 4.40 -14.76 6.22
CA SER A 106 4.28 -15.94 5.37
C SER A 106 5.44 -16.05 4.36
N LEU A 107 5.88 -14.93 3.79
CA LEU A 107 7.06 -14.88 2.92
C LEU A 107 8.37 -15.20 3.67
N LEU A 108 8.49 -14.77 4.93
CA LEU A 108 9.62 -15.18 5.78
C LEU A 108 9.62 -16.69 6.05
N GLY A 109 8.43 -17.28 6.18
CA GLY A 109 8.18 -18.73 6.21
C GLY A 109 8.40 -19.44 4.86
N ARG A 110 8.88 -18.72 3.83
CA ARG A 110 9.14 -19.23 2.47
C ARG A 110 7.87 -19.68 1.73
N ALA A 111 6.70 -19.16 2.12
CA ALA A 111 5.47 -19.38 1.36
C ALA A 111 5.59 -18.80 -0.05
N THR A 112 4.93 -19.45 -1.01
CA THR A 112 4.83 -18.98 -2.39
C THR A 112 3.36 -18.75 -2.72
N PHE A 113 3.05 -17.65 -3.41
CA PHE A 113 1.69 -17.29 -3.75
C PHE A 113 1.48 -17.29 -5.27
N PRO A 114 0.30 -17.70 -5.75
CA PRO A 114 -0.04 -17.66 -7.18
C PRO A 114 -0.23 -16.23 -7.68
N ARG A 115 -0.16 -16.02 -9.00
CA ARG A 115 -0.32 -14.71 -9.66
C ARG A 115 -1.56 -13.93 -9.21
N TRP A 116 -2.72 -14.60 -9.10
CA TRP A 116 -3.96 -13.91 -8.74
C TRP A 116 -3.87 -13.25 -7.37
N TYR A 117 -3.22 -13.91 -6.40
CA TYR A 117 -3.05 -13.40 -5.05
C TYR A 117 -2.21 -12.12 -5.06
N TRP A 118 -1.12 -12.12 -5.83
CA TRP A 118 -0.26 -10.95 -6.00
C TRP A 118 -0.95 -9.76 -6.70
N LEU A 119 -1.82 -10.04 -7.67
CA LEU A 119 -2.62 -9.00 -8.32
C LEU A 119 -3.69 -8.44 -7.38
N THR A 120 -4.39 -9.28 -6.63
CA THR A 120 -5.36 -8.84 -5.62
C THR A 120 -4.68 -8.03 -4.52
N PHE A 121 -3.50 -8.46 -4.05
CA PHE A 121 -2.72 -7.72 -3.06
C PHE A 121 -2.26 -6.35 -3.60
N ASN A 122 -1.87 -6.29 -4.87
CA ASN A 122 -1.53 -5.02 -5.51
C ASN A 122 -2.74 -4.10 -5.70
N ALA A 123 -3.90 -4.65 -6.06
CA ALA A 123 -5.15 -3.89 -6.12
C ALA A 123 -5.53 -3.33 -4.73
N GLY A 124 -5.35 -4.12 -3.66
CA GLY A 124 -5.57 -3.66 -2.28
C GLY A 124 -4.62 -2.53 -1.88
N THR A 125 -3.33 -2.64 -2.20
CA THR A 125 -2.35 -1.57 -1.91
C THR A 125 -2.57 -0.33 -2.78
N LEU A 126 -3.02 -0.49 -4.03
CA LEU A 126 -3.43 0.62 -4.90
C LEU A 126 -4.64 1.36 -4.33
N PHE A 127 -5.66 0.63 -3.89
CA PHE A 127 -6.80 1.20 -3.18
C PHE A 127 -6.35 1.96 -1.93
N GLY A 128 -5.45 1.36 -1.14
CA GLY A 128 -4.87 2.00 0.05
C GLY A 128 -4.20 3.34 -0.27
N VAL A 129 -3.37 3.40 -1.33
CA VAL A 129 -2.74 4.66 -1.76
C VAL A 129 -3.78 5.66 -2.22
N GLY A 130 -4.73 5.27 -3.07
CA GLY A 130 -5.80 6.16 -3.53
C GLY A 130 -6.63 6.72 -2.37
N PHE A 131 -6.97 5.89 -1.38
CA PHE A 131 -7.67 6.32 -0.19
C PHE A 131 -6.84 7.26 0.69
N CYS A 132 -5.54 6.98 0.86
CA CYS A 132 -4.62 7.88 1.56
C CYS A 132 -4.49 9.23 0.85
N THR A 133 -4.38 9.25 -0.48
CA THR A 133 -4.32 10.49 -1.27
C THR A 133 -5.60 11.30 -1.15
N TRP A 134 -6.76 10.65 -1.14
CA TRP A 134 -8.04 11.32 -0.90
C TRP A 134 -8.11 11.91 0.51
N LEU A 135 -7.75 11.14 1.55
CA LEU A 135 -7.70 11.64 2.93
C LEU A 135 -6.73 12.80 3.10
N MET A 136 -5.57 12.74 2.43
CA MET A 136 -4.60 13.82 2.39
C MET A 136 -5.22 15.09 1.80
N TYR A 137 -5.91 14.98 0.66
CA TYR A 137 -6.60 16.12 0.05
C TYR A 137 -7.63 16.74 1.03
N GLN A 138 -8.43 15.91 1.70
CA GLN A 138 -9.37 16.37 2.73
C GLN A 138 -8.64 17.09 3.88
N SER A 139 -7.53 16.53 4.36
CA SER A 139 -6.72 17.08 5.45
C SER A 139 -6.16 18.47 5.09
N LEU A 140 -5.57 18.62 3.90
CA LEU A 140 -4.88 19.85 3.47
C LEU A 140 -5.84 20.96 3.03
N TYR A 141 -6.90 20.61 2.31
CA TYR A 141 -7.71 21.61 1.59
C TYR A 141 -9.10 21.84 2.19
N ASN A 142 -9.63 20.90 2.97
CA ASN A 142 -10.94 21.05 3.62
C ASN A 142 -10.81 21.27 5.14
N ILE A 143 -10.07 20.40 5.83
CA ILE A 143 -9.92 20.45 7.29
C ILE A 143 -8.87 21.48 7.71
N ASN A 144 -7.85 21.70 6.88
CA ASN A 144 -6.71 22.57 7.17
C ASN A 144 -5.95 22.16 8.43
N SER A 145 -5.75 20.85 8.60
CA SER A 145 -4.94 20.29 9.69
C SER A 145 -4.15 19.08 9.20
N LEU A 146 -3.09 18.72 9.91
CA LEU A 146 -2.17 17.62 9.63
C LEU A 146 -2.08 16.69 10.84
N CYS A 147 -2.14 15.38 10.60
CA CYS A 147 -1.98 14.35 11.62
C CYS A 147 -0.71 13.56 11.35
N LEU A 148 0.22 13.53 12.31
CA LEU A 148 1.49 12.83 12.17
C LEU A 148 1.30 11.30 12.05
N TRP A 149 0.31 10.74 12.75
CA TRP A 149 -0.01 9.31 12.60
C TRP A 149 -0.59 8.99 11.23
N CYS A 150 -1.42 9.88 10.66
CA CYS A 150 -1.89 9.74 9.29
C CYS A 150 -0.72 9.83 8.29
N CYS A 151 0.21 10.76 8.50
CA CYS A 151 1.41 10.87 7.66
C CYS A 151 2.25 9.57 7.71
N LEU A 152 2.43 8.97 8.89
CA LEU A 152 3.11 7.69 9.04
C LEU A 152 2.39 6.59 8.24
N ALA A 153 1.06 6.51 8.34
CA ALA A 153 0.25 5.56 7.57
C ALA A 153 0.37 5.79 6.05
N TRP A 154 0.38 7.06 5.60
CA TRP A 154 0.54 7.40 4.18
C TRP A 154 1.90 6.92 3.66
N VAL A 155 2.99 7.25 4.37
CA VAL A 155 4.34 6.84 4.00
C VAL A 155 4.43 5.31 3.93
N ALA A 156 3.94 4.60 4.95
CA ALA A 156 3.95 3.14 4.98
C ALA A 156 3.19 2.53 3.79
N THR A 157 1.98 3.02 3.49
CA THR A 157 1.17 2.53 2.37
C THR A 157 1.82 2.81 1.01
N ILE A 158 2.42 4.00 0.82
CA ILE A 158 3.08 4.38 -0.43
C ILE A 158 4.31 3.50 -0.70
N VAL A 159 5.16 3.31 0.31
CA VAL A 159 6.35 2.44 0.21
C VAL A 159 5.92 1.00 -0.11
N MET A 160 4.88 0.51 0.56
CA MET A 160 4.32 -0.81 0.33
C MET A 160 3.81 -0.98 -1.10
N PHE A 161 2.96 -0.05 -1.57
CA PHE A 161 2.38 -0.10 -2.92
C PHE A 161 3.44 -0.12 -4.01
N TRP A 162 4.44 0.77 -3.94
CA TRP A 162 5.50 0.80 -4.94
C TRP A 162 6.37 -0.46 -4.90
N SER A 163 6.63 -1.00 -3.71
CA SER A 163 7.40 -2.24 -3.56
C SER A 163 6.66 -3.43 -4.15
N VAL A 164 5.35 -3.56 -3.89
CA VAL A 164 4.50 -4.62 -4.44
C VAL A 164 4.36 -4.48 -5.96
N THR A 165 4.20 -3.25 -6.45
CA THR A 165 4.11 -2.96 -7.88
C THR A 165 5.42 -3.33 -8.60
N ALA A 166 6.56 -2.91 -8.04
CA ALA A 166 7.87 -3.28 -8.56
C ALA A 166 8.06 -4.80 -8.59
N PHE A 167 7.64 -5.51 -7.54
CA PHE A 167 7.67 -6.97 -7.48
C PHE A 167 6.82 -7.60 -8.60
N ASN A 168 5.57 -7.15 -8.78
CA ASN A 168 4.67 -7.67 -9.81
C ASN A 168 5.17 -7.41 -11.24
N VAL A 169 5.77 -6.24 -11.48
CA VAL A 169 6.40 -5.91 -12.77
C VAL A 169 7.62 -6.79 -13.03
N ARG A 170 8.51 -6.95 -12.05
CA ARG A 170 9.71 -7.80 -12.17
C ARG A 170 9.38 -9.28 -12.38
N GLN A 171 8.28 -9.77 -11.81
CA GLN A 171 7.80 -11.14 -11.99
C GLN A 171 6.97 -11.34 -13.28
N GLY A 172 6.70 -10.27 -14.04
CA GLY A 172 5.92 -10.32 -15.27
C GLY A 172 4.42 -10.58 -15.07
N PHE A 173 3.90 -10.34 -13.85
CA PHE A 173 2.47 -10.48 -13.57
C PHE A 173 1.65 -9.31 -14.14
N LEU A 174 2.27 -8.13 -14.20
CA LEU A 174 1.76 -6.96 -14.91
C LEU A 174 2.42 -6.89 -16.28
N PRO A 175 1.66 -6.76 -17.38
CA PRO A 175 2.22 -6.58 -18.71
C PRO A 175 2.91 -5.22 -18.77
N ALA A 176 4.23 -5.23 -18.71
CA ALA A 176 5.07 -4.04 -18.75
C ALA A 176 6.10 -4.18 -19.88
N PRO A 177 6.37 -3.09 -20.63
CA PRO A 177 7.46 -3.07 -21.60
C PRO A 177 8.82 -3.23 -20.91
N ASP A 178 9.83 -3.73 -21.63
CA ASP A 178 11.10 -4.13 -21.01
C ASP A 178 11.88 -2.96 -20.41
N TRP A 179 11.74 -1.75 -20.95
CA TRP A 179 12.30 -0.53 -20.36
C TRP A 179 11.73 -0.25 -18.96
N LEU A 180 10.44 -0.52 -18.75
CA LEU A 180 9.77 -0.32 -17.47
C LEU A 180 10.20 -1.38 -16.45
N LYS A 181 10.41 -2.62 -16.90
CA LYS A 181 11.01 -3.68 -16.05
C LYS A 181 12.43 -3.32 -15.63
N GLY A 182 13.24 -2.77 -16.54
CA GLY A 182 14.58 -2.25 -16.24
C GLY A 182 14.55 -1.11 -15.23
N PHE A 183 13.67 -0.13 -15.42
CA PHE A 183 13.48 0.99 -14.50
C PHE A 183 13.07 0.53 -13.09
N PHE A 184 12.08 -0.34 -12.98
CA PHE A 184 11.71 -0.94 -11.69
C PHE A 184 12.79 -1.88 -11.15
N GLY A 185 13.75 -2.33 -11.94
CA GLY A 185 14.90 -3.12 -11.51
C GLY A 185 15.93 -2.27 -10.75
N GLU A 186 16.27 -1.12 -11.31
CA GLU A 186 17.39 -0.28 -10.85
C GLU A 186 16.93 0.89 -9.96
N PHE A 187 15.75 1.44 -10.20
CA PHE A 187 15.23 2.66 -9.58
C PHE A 187 13.96 2.46 -8.77
N ALA A 188 13.72 1.24 -8.25
CA ALA A 188 12.52 0.91 -7.47
C ALA A 188 12.29 1.84 -6.25
N TRP A 189 13.36 2.40 -5.68
CA TRP A 189 13.30 3.31 -4.54
C TRP A 189 12.98 4.77 -4.93
N VAL A 190 13.19 5.15 -6.20
CA VAL A 190 12.98 6.53 -6.67
C VAL A 190 11.50 6.89 -6.64
N LEU A 191 10.62 5.99 -7.07
CA LEU A 191 9.18 6.23 -7.11
C LEU A 191 8.56 6.48 -5.73
N PRO A 192 8.79 5.66 -4.68
CA PRO A 192 8.27 5.97 -3.35
C PRO A 192 8.87 7.26 -2.79
N VAL A 193 10.17 7.52 -2.98
CA VAL A 193 10.80 8.76 -2.51
C VAL A 193 10.22 9.98 -3.20
N LEU A 194 10.04 9.93 -4.52
CA LEU A 194 9.45 11.02 -5.29
C LEU A 194 7.99 11.26 -4.91
N HIS A 195 7.20 10.19 -4.74
CA HIS A 195 5.80 10.31 -4.32
C HIS A 195 5.69 10.94 -2.91
N ILE A 196 6.51 10.49 -1.96
CA ILE A 196 6.57 11.08 -0.61
C ILE A 196 7.09 12.53 -0.67
N GLY A 197 8.09 12.82 -1.50
CA GLY A 197 8.65 14.15 -1.67
C GLY A 197 7.64 15.14 -2.23
N ILE A 198 6.82 14.73 -3.20
CA ILE A 198 5.70 15.54 -3.72
C ILE A 198 4.71 15.86 -2.59
N ILE A 199 4.34 14.86 -1.78
CA ILE A 199 3.43 15.06 -0.64
C ILE A 199 4.04 16.03 0.38
N GLY A 200 5.32 15.84 0.72
CA GLY A 200 6.04 16.75 1.61
C GLY A 200 6.07 18.18 1.08
N MET A 201 6.27 18.37 -0.22
CA MET A 201 6.24 19.68 -0.85
C MET A 201 4.84 20.31 -0.82
N LEU A 202 3.78 19.53 -1.03
CA LEU A 202 2.40 20.01 -0.91
C LEU A 202 2.07 20.45 0.52
N ILE A 203 2.53 19.72 1.54
CA ILE A 203 2.38 20.10 2.94
C ILE A 203 3.16 21.38 3.24
N LEU A 204 4.42 21.46 2.81
CA LEU A 204 5.29 22.61 3.07
C LEU A 204 4.73 23.89 2.44
N THR A 205 4.30 23.82 1.18
CA THR A 205 3.72 24.96 0.46
C THR A 205 2.35 25.37 1.00
N ARG A 206 1.55 24.43 1.52
CA ARG A 206 0.22 24.74 2.06
C ARG A 206 0.27 25.65 3.28
N TRP A 207 1.27 25.47 4.15
CA TRP A 207 1.44 26.23 5.39
C TRP A 207 2.73 27.04 5.41
N TRP A 208 3.25 27.44 4.24
CA TRP A 208 4.55 28.12 4.12
C TRP A 208 4.70 29.30 5.09
N ASP A 209 3.70 30.19 5.12
CA ASP A 209 3.73 31.39 5.96
C ASP A 209 3.83 31.05 7.45
N PHE A 210 3.14 29.99 7.91
CA PHE A 210 3.19 29.51 9.29
C PHE A 210 4.56 28.94 9.69
N TRP A 211 5.30 28.34 8.75
CA TRP A 211 6.63 27.80 9.02
C TRP A 211 7.72 28.88 9.03
N THR A 212 7.51 29.97 8.28
CA THR A 212 8.49 31.06 8.14
C THR A 212 8.31 32.20 9.14
N SER A 213 7.20 32.24 9.87
CA SER A 213 6.88 33.20 10.93
C SER A 213 7.31 32.70 12.31
#